data_AF-A0A2Z6NCW4-F1
#
_entry.id   AF-A0A2Z6NCW4-F1
#
_cell.length_a   1.000
_cell.length_b   1.000
_cell.length_c   1.000
_cell.angle_alpha   90.00
_cell.angle_beta   90.00
_cell.angle_gamma   90.00
#
_symmetry.space_group_name_H-M   'P 1'
#
loop_
_entity.id
_entity.type
_entity.pdbx_description
1 polymer ?
#
loop_
_entity_poly.entity_id
_entity_poly.type
_entity_poly.pdbx_seq_one_letter_code
_entity_poly.pdbx_strand_id
1 'polypeptide(L)'
;MPYKDIVAKTALMSGLIQNGRIDEASRVFSQLGKRDAICWNNMIAGYCQSGRMGEALNLFRQMPVKNAVSWNTMISGYAQLGQMDRAAEIFEAMLRSSLVEWLTFLALKIKWEWLLPCGSGDSTRI
;
A
#
# COMPACT_ATOMS: atom_id res chain seq x y z
N MET A 1 -23.03 -16.31 5.10
CA MET A 1 -21.69 -16.40 4.47
C MET A 1 -21.16 -15.00 4.18
N PRO A 2 -20.06 -14.55 4.80
CA PRO A 2 -19.61 -13.14 4.79
C PRO A 2 -18.91 -12.65 3.52
N TYR A 3 -18.46 -13.54 2.62
CA TYR A 3 -17.70 -13.16 1.42
C TYR A 3 -18.51 -12.31 0.42
N LYS A 4 -19.83 -12.55 0.31
CA LYS A 4 -20.70 -11.78 -0.58
C LYS A 4 -20.91 -10.34 -0.13
N ASP A 5 -20.78 -10.07 1.17
CA ASP A 5 -21.04 -8.74 1.73
C ASP A 5 -19.88 -7.77 1.41
N ILE A 6 -18.63 -8.23 1.51
CA ILE A 6 -17.45 -7.38 1.22
C ILE A 6 -17.39 -7.02 -0.27
N VAL A 7 -17.61 -7.99 -1.16
CA VAL A 7 -17.60 -7.74 -2.61
C VAL A 7 -18.75 -6.82 -3.02
N ALA A 8 -19.96 -7.04 -2.48
CA ALA A 8 -21.11 -6.18 -2.76
C ALA A 8 -20.90 -4.75 -2.24
N LYS A 9 -20.38 -4.58 -1.02
CA LYS A 9 -20.05 -3.26 -0.46
C LYS A 9 -18.92 -2.58 -1.22
N THR A 10 -17.93 -3.32 -1.72
CA THR A 10 -16.87 -2.79 -2.60
C THR A 10 -17.44 -2.26 -3.91
N ALA A 11 -18.33 -3.03 -4.56
CA ALA A 11 -19.00 -2.59 -5.78
C ALA A 11 -19.89 -1.36 -5.54
N LEU A 12 -20.62 -1.34 -4.41
CA LEU A 12 -21.41 -0.19 -3.99
C LEU A 12 -20.52 1.06 -3.80
N MET A 13 -19.40 0.94 -3.09
CA MET A 13 -18.44 2.04 -2.93
C MET A 13 -17.92 2.53 -4.28
N SER A 14 -17.53 1.63 -5.19
CA SER A 14 -17.09 2.01 -6.54
C SER A 14 -18.16 2.78 -7.31
N GLY A 15 -19.42 2.35 -7.25
CA GLY A 15 -20.53 3.06 -7.89
C GLY A 15 -20.80 4.43 -7.26
N LEU A 16 -20.70 4.54 -5.93
CA LEU A 16 -20.84 5.82 -5.22
C LEU A 16 -19.72 6.80 -5.58
N ILE A 17 -18.48 6.31 -5.69
CA ILE A 17 -17.32 7.11 -6.10
C ILE A 17 -17.50 7.65 -7.52
N GLN A 18 -17.90 6.80 -8.47
CA GLN A 18 -18.13 7.21 -9.86
C GLN A 18 -19.24 8.26 -9.99
N ASN A 19 -20.23 8.22 -9.10
CA ASN A 19 -21.31 9.20 -9.03
C ASN A 19 -20.94 10.45 -8.21
N GLY A 20 -19.67 10.62 -7.81
CA GLY A 20 -19.19 11.75 -7.01
C GLY A 20 -19.67 11.76 -5.55
N ARG A 21 -20.37 10.72 -5.08
CA ARG A 21 -20.92 10.59 -3.72
C ARG A 21 -19.89 9.98 -2.77
N ILE A 22 -18.70 10.58 -2.72
CA ILE A 22 -17.54 10.06 -1.97
C ILE A 22 -17.80 10.00 -0.45
N ASP A 23 -18.58 10.93 0.11
CA ASP A 23 -18.89 10.94 1.54
C ASP A 23 -19.75 9.74 1.95
N GLU A 24 -20.66 9.30 1.07
CA GLU A 24 -21.45 8.09 1.31
C GLU A 24 -20.60 6.83 1.15
N ALA A 25 -19.71 6.80 0.16
CA ALA A 25 -18.74 5.73 0.02
C ALA A 25 -17.86 5.62 1.28
N SER A 26 -17.49 6.74 1.89
CA SER A 26 -16.71 6.80 3.14
C SER A 26 -17.47 6.27 4.35
N ARG A 27 -18.79 6.49 4.43
CA ARG A 27 -19.64 5.87 5.47
C ARG A 27 -19.69 4.36 5.31
N VAL A 28 -19.89 3.87 4.08
CA VAL A 28 -19.89 2.42 3.79
C VAL A 28 -18.53 1.82 4.13
N PHE A 29 -17.44 2.48 3.76
CA PHE A 29 -16.07 2.07 4.10
C PHE A 29 -15.83 1.97 5.61
N SER A 30 -16.36 2.93 6.37
CA SER A 30 -16.25 2.96 7.82
C SER A 30 -16.98 1.78 8.48
N GLN A 31 -18.08 1.33 7.89
CA GLN A 31 -18.87 0.18 8.35
C GLN A 31 -18.23 -1.19 8.01
N LEU A 32 -17.19 -1.22 7.18
CA LEU A 32 -16.47 -2.46 6.89
C LEU A 32 -15.60 -2.86 8.08
N GLY A 33 -15.96 -3.97 8.74
CA GLY A 33 -15.18 -4.53 9.85
C GLY A 33 -13.83 -5.10 9.41
N LYS A 34 -13.75 -5.69 8.21
CA LYS A 34 -12.50 -6.10 7.55
C LYS A 34 -12.41 -5.43 6.19
N ARG A 35 -11.33 -4.69 5.97
CA ARG A 35 -11.09 -3.90 4.74
C ARG A 35 -9.94 -4.53 3.97
N ASP A 36 -10.23 -5.01 2.78
CA ASP A 36 -9.21 -5.53 1.88
C ASP A 36 -8.47 -4.37 1.18
N ALA A 37 -7.28 -4.64 0.66
CA ALA A 37 -6.48 -3.65 -0.06
C ALA A 37 -7.23 -2.99 -1.23
N ILE A 38 -8.16 -3.73 -1.85
CA ILE A 38 -9.03 -3.22 -2.92
C ILE A 38 -9.94 -2.11 -2.39
N CYS A 39 -10.55 -2.28 -1.21
CA CYS A 39 -11.42 -1.27 -0.60
C CYS A 39 -10.67 0.02 -0.30
N TRP A 40 -9.46 -0.10 0.26
CA TRP A 40 -8.58 1.05 0.52
C TRP A 40 -8.24 1.78 -0.77
N ASN A 41 -7.78 1.05 -1.79
CA ASN A 41 -7.39 1.62 -3.07
C ASN A 41 -8.55 2.33 -3.77
N ASN A 42 -9.75 1.75 -3.75
CA ASN A 42 -10.94 2.38 -4.31
C ASN A 42 -11.25 3.70 -3.62
N MET A 43 -11.27 3.74 -2.28
CA MET A 43 -11.53 4.98 -1.55
C MET A 43 -10.46 6.04 -1.81
N ILE A 44 -9.18 5.67 -1.78
CA ILE A 44 -8.07 6.58 -2.06
C ILE A 44 -8.21 7.16 -3.48
N ALA A 45 -8.47 6.31 -4.48
CA ALA A 45 -8.68 6.75 -5.86
C ALA A 45 -9.88 7.70 -5.98
N GLY A 46 -10.98 7.42 -5.27
CA GLY A 46 -12.16 8.29 -5.26
C GLY A 46 -11.90 9.67 -4.65
N TYR A 47 -11.12 9.74 -3.57
CA TYR A 47 -10.68 11.01 -3.00
C TYR A 47 -9.72 11.77 -3.92
N CYS A 48 -8.80 11.08 -4.60
CA CYS A 48 -7.92 11.69 -5.60
C CYS A 48 -8.73 12.30 -6.76
N GLN A 49 -9.69 11.55 -7.31
CA GLN A 49 -10.57 12.02 -8.40
C GLN A 49 -11.44 13.20 -7.98
N SER A 50 -11.84 13.26 -6.72
CA SER A 50 -12.60 14.38 -6.15
C SER A 50 -11.71 15.59 -5.80
N GLY A 51 -10.41 15.55 -6.07
CA GLY A 51 -9.44 16.60 -5.71
C GLY A 51 -9.14 16.70 -4.20
N ARG A 52 -9.69 15.80 -3.38
CA ARG A 52 -9.59 15.79 -1.91
C ARG A 52 -8.32 15.06 -1.45
N MET A 53 -7.16 15.52 -1.94
CA MET A 53 -5.87 14.85 -1.69
C MET A 53 -5.48 14.74 -0.22
N GLY A 54 -5.90 15.68 0.63
CA GLY A 54 -5.63 15.62 2.06
C GLY A 54 -6.27 14.39 2.73
N GLU A 55 -7.50 14.06 2.32
CA GLU A 55 -8.20 12.88 2.81
C GLU A 55 -7.66 11.59 2.21
N ALA A 56 -7.31 11.63 0.91
CA ALA A 56 -6.62 10.51 0.25
C ALA A 56 -5.32 10.15 0.99
N LEU A 57 -4.51 11.15 1.34
CA LEU A 57 -3.26 10.95 2.07
C LEU A 57 -3.49 10.43 3.49
N ASN A 58 -4.52 10.92 4.20
CA ASN A 58 -4.86 10.44 5.53
C ASN A 58 -5.26 8.95 5.50
N LEU A 59 -6.10 8.54 4.55
CA LEU A 59 -6.46 7.14 4.35
C LEU A 59 -5.27 6.28 3.94
N PHE A 60 -4.43 6.78 3.03
CA PHE A 60 -3.22 6.09 2.62
C PHE A 60 -2.28 5.82 3.81
N ARG A 61 -2.11 6.79 4.71
CA ARG A 61 -1.30 6.61 5.92
C ARG A 61 -1.88 5.54 6.86
N GLN A 62 -3.21 5.52 7.03
CA GLN A 62 -3.92 4.52 7.85
C GLN A 62 -3.89 3.11 7.26
N MET A 63 -3.61 2.96 5.97
CA MET A 63 -3.54 1.65 5.32
C MET A 63 -2.39 0.81 5.93
N PRO A 64 -2.68 -0.36 6.52
CA PRO A 64 -1.68 -1.16 7.25
C PRO A 64 -0.64 -1.78 6.33
N VAL A 65 -1.04 -2.22 5.13
CA VAL A 65 -0.16 -2.77 4.11
C VAL A 65 -0.39 -2.00 2.83
N LYS A 66 0.63 -1.26 2.38
CA LYS A 66 0.61 -0.48 1.15
C LYS A 66 1.18 -1.32 0.02
N ASN A 67 0.46 -1.41 -1.10
CA ASN A 67 0.90 -2.13 -2.29
C ASN A 67 1.23 -1.17 -3.43
N ALA A 68 1.82 -1.68 -4.52
CA ALA A 68 2.19 -0.86 -5.68
C ALA A 68 1.01 -0.03 -6.22
N VAL A 69 -0.21 -0.58 -6.21
CA VAL A 69 -1.41 0.14 -6.64
C VAL A 69 -1.67 1.36 -5.76
N SER A 70 -1.62 1.21 -4.42
CA SER A 70 -1.86 2.32 -3.49
C SER A 70 -0.86 3.47 -3.65
N TRP A 71 0.42 3.16 -3.87
CA TRP A 71 1.47 4.15 -4.13
C TRP A 71 1.23 4.86 -5.47
N ASN A 72 0.99 4.09 -6.52
CA ASN A 72 0.73 4.63 -7.85
C ASN A 72 -0.50 5.55 -7.86
N THR A 73 -1.58 5.18 -7.16
CA THR A 73 -2.77 6.02 -7.05
C THR A 73 -2.47 7.37 -6.41
N MET A 74 -1.66 7.42 -5.34
CA MET A 74 -1.27 8.67 -4.71
C MET A 74 -0.37 9.53 -5.61
N ILE A 75 0.62 8.91 -6.26
CA ILE A 75 1.55 9.60 -7.17
C ILE A 75 0.79 10.18 -8.37
N SER A 76 -0.04 9.36 -9.03
CA SER A 76 -0.87 9.82 -10.14
C SER A 76 -1.87 10.90 -9.72
N GLY A 77 -2.45 10.81 -8.53
CA GLY A 77 -3.35 11.85 -8.00
C GLY A 77 -2.66 13.19 -7.83
N TYR A 78 -1.45 13.22 -7.24
CA TYR A 78 -0.69 14.47 -7.12
C TYR A 78 -0.19 15.00 -8.46
N ALA A 79 0.25 14.11 -9.37
CA ALA A 79 0.70 14.48 -10.70
C ALA A 79 -0.43 15.13 -11.54
N GLN A 80 -1.65 14.59 -11.46
CA GLN A 80 -2.83 15.14 -12.15
C GLN A 80 -3.21 16.54 -11.65
N LEU A 81 -2.91 16.87 -10.39
CA LEU A 81 -3.14 18.19 -9.81
C LEU A 81 -1.95 19.14 -10.01
N GLY A 82 -0.92 18.72 -10.75
CA GLY A 82 0.30 19.51 -10.99
C GLY A 82 1.21 19.63 -9.76
N GLN A 83 0.95 18.91 -8.67
CA GLN A 83 1.74 18.94 -7.44
C GLN A 83 2.92 17.95 -7.54
N MET A 84 3.82 18.19 -8.49
CA MET A 84 4.93 17.27 -8.80
C MET A 84 5.88 17.07 -7.62
N ASP A 85 6.14 18.11 -6.82
CA ASP A 85 7.00 18.00 -5.63
C ASP A 85 6.48 16.94 -4.65
N ARG A 86 5.17 16.96 -4.38
CA ARG A 86 4.51 15.96 -3.51
C ARG A 86 4.46 14.58 -4.15
N ALA A 87 4.29 14.51 -5.47
CA ALA A 87 4.35 13.23 -6.18
C ALA A 87 5.74 12.59 -6.04
N ALA A 88 6.81 13.40 -6.14
CA ALA A 88 8.19 12.98 -5.94
C ALA A 88 8.44 12.52 -4.49
N GLU A 89 8.00 13.28 -3.49
CA GLU A 89 8.11 12.88 -2.07
C GLU A 89 7.47 11.50 -1.80
N ILE A 90 6.28 11.26 -2.34
CA ILE A 90 5.59 9.97 -2.19
C ILE A 90 6.34 8.85 -2.93
N PHE A 91 6.89 9.13 -4.11
CA PHE A 91 7.70 8.18 -4.87
C PHE A 91 9.00 7.81 -4.15
N GLU A 92 9.70 8.79 -3.57
CA GLU A 92 10.89 8.55 -2.75
C GLU A 92 10.55 7.72 -1.50
N ALA A 93 9.42 8.00 -0.85
CA ALA A 93 8.94 7.21 0.28
C ALA A 93 8.64 5.75 -0.12
N MET A 94 8.07 5.52 -1.31
CA MET A 94 7.86 4.18 -1.87
C MET A 94 9.19 3.43 -2.04
N LEU A 95 10.19 4.08 -2.66
CA LEU A 95 11.53 3.50 -2.86
C LEU A 95 12.20 3.17 -1.53
N ARG A 96 12.07 4.04 -0.53
CA ARG A 96 12.63 3.76 0.80
C ARG A 96 11.97 2.55 1.44
N SER A 97 10.65 2.38 1.30
CA SER A 97 9.93 1.22 1.84
C SER A 97 10.38 -0.09 1.19
N SER A 98 10.52 -0.12 -0.15
CA SER A 98 10.93 -1.33 -0.87
C SER A 98 12.41 -1.68 -0.69
N LEU A 99 13.28 -0.68 -0.62
CA LEU A 99 14.71 -0.88 -0.34
C LEU A 99 14.94 -1.42 1.08
N VAL A 100 14.15 -1.00 2.07
CA VAL A 100 14.28 -1.53 3.45
C VAL A 100 13.94 -3.02 3.52
N GLU A 101 12.95 -3.49 2.76
CA GLU A 101 12.65 -4.94 2.68
C GLU A 101 13.83 -5.73 2.10
N TRP A 102 14.45 -5.22 1.02
CA TRP A 102 15.61 -5.86 0.41
C TRP A 102 16.87 -5.79 1.28
N LEU A 103 17.11 -4.65 1.95
CA LEU A 103 18.25 -4.47 2.86
C LEU A 103 18.09 -5.29 4.15
N THR A 104 16.87 -5.42 4.68
CA THR A 104 16.61 -6.31 5.83
C THR A 104 16.79 -7.77 5.45
N PHE A 105 16.34 -8.18 4.27
CA PHE A 105 16.60 -9.52 3.74
C PHE A 105 18.10 -9.79 3.54
N LEU A 106 18.83 -8.85 2.93
CA LEU A 106 20.27 -8.96 2.74
C LEU A 106 21.03 -8.96 4.07
N ALA A 107 20.64 -8.11 5.02
CA ALA A 107 21.21 -8.09 6.37
C ALA A 107 20.95 -9.39 7.13
N LEU A 108 19.76 -9.99 7.01
CA LEU A 108 19.46 -11.31 7.56
C LEU A 108 20.31 -12.41 6.90
N LYS A 109 20.49 -12.35 5.57
CA LYS A 109 21.32 -13.29 4.82
C LYS A 109 22.81 -13.21 5.21
N ILE A 110 23.35 -12.00 5.29
CA ILE A 110 24.72 -11.75 5.76
C ILE A 110 24.86 -12.17 7.22
N LYS A 111 23.87 -11.87 8.07
CA LYS A 111 23.89 -12.31 9.47
C LYS A 111 23.87 -13.84 9.60
N TRP A 112 23.15 -14.55 8.74
CA TRP A 112 23.11 -16.02 8.72
C TRP A 112 24.41 -16.65 8.18
N GLU A 113 24.99 -16.08 7.13
CA GLU A 113 26.24 -16.58 6.52
C GLU A 113 27.48 -16.38 7.42
N TRP A 114 27.49 -15.38 8.31
CA TRP A 114 28.65 -15.05 9.16
C TRP A 114 28.53 -15.49 10.63
N LEU A 115 27.35 -15.94 11.10
CA LEU A 115 27.15 -16.42 12.49
C LEU A 115 27.10 -17.95 12.64
N LEU A 116 27.23 -18.72 11.56
CA LEU A 116 27.49 -20.16 11.69
C LEU A 116 29.00 -20.37 11.82
N PRO A 117 29.49 -20.91 12.95
CA PRO A 117 30.89 -21.30 13.05
C PRO A 117 31.22 -22.26 11.92
N CYS A 118 32.31 -21.97 11.20
CA CYS A 118 32.98 -22.87 10.27
C CYS A 118 33.07 -24.28 10.90
N GLY A 119 32.17 -25.18 10.50
CA GLY A 119 32.38 -26.61 10.61
C GLY A 119 33.35 -27.02 9.52
N SER A 120 34.64 -26.80 9.76
CA SER A 120 35.73 -27.34 8.98
C SER A 120 35.61 -28.86 8.91
N GLY A 121 35.33 -29.37 7.71
CA GLY A 121 35.38 -30.79 7.38
C GLY A 121 36.29 -31.04 6.18
N ASP A 122 37.39 -30.31 6.08
CA ASP A 122 38.52 -30.74 5.25
C ASP A 122 39.36 -31.70 6.10
N SER A 123 39.19 -33.01 5.87
CA SER A 123 40.21 -34.00 6.20
C SER A 123 40.66 -34.63 4.89
N THR A 124 41.71 -34.04 4.34
CA THR A 124 42.54 -34.59 3.27
C THR A 124 43.26 -35.86 3.75
N ARG A 125 43.49 -36.78 2.80
CA ARG A 125 44.65 -37.71 2.72
C ARG A 125 44.94 -38.59 3.96
N ILE A 126 44.70 -39.89 3.83
CA ILE A 126 45.70 -40.97 3.60
C ILE A 126 44.93 -42.16 3.02
#